data_AF-A0A971U3U4-F1
#
_entry.id   AF-A0A971U3U4-F1
#
_cell.length_a   1.000
_cell.length_b   1.000
_cell.length_c   1.000
_cell.angle_alpha   90.00
_cell.angle_beta   90.00
_cell.angle_gamma   90.00
#
_symmetry.space_group_name_H-M   'P 1'
#
loop_
_entity.id
_entity.type
_entity.pdbx_description
1 polymer ?
#
loop_
_entity_poly.entity_id
_entity_poly.type
_entity_poly.pdbx_seq_one_letter_code
_entity_poly.pdbx_strand_id
1 'polypeptide(L)'
;MGNYHYIIAGLPDLLLDYGPQALDAASLQKSITEMLSDEDYRLMNWLNFGLDKKSLSRHFYRAAAHHSNLFIREYFSFDKCVRDARLCWLDGVDYEGDFEEYPRLKQIFVMDNLLERERQLDRLMWDKINEITSGELFNINVLLGFFTKARIVERWTKLDPESGKELFAHLVNEVRATFKGVNYES
;
A
#
# COMPACT_ATOMS: atom_id res chain seq x y z
N MET A 1 -22.84 8.58 -1.86
CA MET A 1 -22.31 7.47 -1.04
C MET A 1 -21.78 6.42 -2.00
N GLY A 2 -20.47 6.15 -1.96
CA GLY A 2 -19.84 5.19 -2.86
C GLY A 2 -20.29 3.76 -2.55
N ASN A 3 -20.27 2.89 -3.55
CA ASN A 3 -20.61 1.47 -3.42
C ASN A 3 -19.50 0.66 -2.72
N TYR A 4 -18.77 1.25 -1.76
CA TYR A 4 -17.60 0.63 -1.12
C TYR A 4 -17.94 -0.67 -0.43
N HIS A 5 -19.13 -0.80 0.17
CA HIS A 5 -19.60 -2.05 0.75
C HIS A 5 -19.58 -3.19 -0.26
N TYR A 6 -20.17 -2.97 -1.45
CA TYR A 6 -20.21 -3.97 -2.52
C TYR A 6 -18.83 -4.25 -3.11
N ILE A 7 -18.05 -3.19 -3.35
CA ILE A 7 -16.71 -3.31 -3.92
C ILE A 7 -15.83 -4.12 -2.98
N ILE A 8 -15.76 -3.71 -1.70
CA ILE A 8 -14.88 -4.32 -0.71
C ILE A 8 -15.34 -5.75 -0.45
N ALA A 9 -16.64 -6.00 -0.22
CA ALA A 9 -17.17 -7.36 -0.04
C ALA A 9 -16.90 -8.30 -1.22
N GLY A 10 -16.80 -7.79 -2.44
CA GLY A 10 -16.47 -8.57 -3.63
C GLY A 10 -14.96 -8.78 -3.86
N LEU A 11 -14.07 -8.09 -3.13
CA LEU A 11 -12.61 -8.21 -3.32
C LEU A 11 -12.08 -9.64 -3.15
N PRO A 12 -12.50 -10.44 -2.15
CA PRO A 12 -12.02 -11.81 -2.01
C PRO A 12 -12.30 -12.65 -3.25
N ASP A 13 -13.52 -12.56 -3.79
CA ASP A 13 -13.94 -13.35 -4.95
C ASP A 13 -13.22 -12.86 -6.21
N LEU A 14 -13.15 -11.54 -6.39
CA LEU A 14 -12.42 -10.94 -7.49
C LEU A 14 -10.95 -11.35 -7.50
N LEU A 15 -10.28 -11.39 -6.34
CA LEU A 15 -8.89 -11.85 -6.24
C LEU A 15 -8.71 -13.32 -6.65
N LEU A 16 -9.67 -14.20 -6.34
CA LEU A 16 -9.60 -15.61 -6.75
C LEU A 16 -9.57 -15.77 -8.27
N ASP A 17 -10.21 -14.86 -9.01
CA ASP A 17 -10.23 -14.89 -10.48
C ASP A 17 -8.86 -14.57 -11.12
N TYR A 18 -8.06 -13.69 -10.49
CA TYR A 18 -6.73 -13.32 -11.01
C TYR A 18 -5.65 -14.35 -10.63
N GLY A 19 -5.76 -14.97 -9.46
CA GLY A 19 -4.75 -15.90 -8.94
C GLY A 19 -3.37 -15.27 -8.69
N PRO A 20 -2.42 -16.01 -8.11
CA PRO A 20 -1.15 -15.45 -7.65
C PRO A 20 -0.14 -15.14 -8.77
N GLN A 21 -0.26 -15.80 -9.93
CA GLN A 21 0.69 -15.62 -11.05
C GLN A 21 0.33 -14.47 -11.98
N ALA A 22 -0.91 -13.97 -11.90
CA ALA A 22 -1.44 -12.98 -12.83
C ALA A 22 -2.14 -11.82 -12.11
N LEU A 23 -1.72 -11.49 -10.88
CA LEU A 23 -2.21 -10.29 -10.21
C LEU A 23 -1.71 -9.06 -10.96
N ASP A 24 -2.51 -8.60 -11.91
CA ASP A 24 -2.39 -7.31 -12.54
C ASP A 24 -3.22 -6.31 -11.72
N ALA A 25 -2.54 -5.61 -10.82
CA ALA A 25 -3.15 -4.59 -9.98
C ALA A 25 -3.82 -3.49 -10.84
N ALA A 26 -3.33 -3.20 -12.04
CA ALA A 26 -3.93 -2.20 -12.92
C ALA A 26 -5.23 -2.70 -13.56
N SER A 27 -5.30 -3.97 -13.99
CA SER A 27 -6.56 -4.57 -14.48
C SER A 27 -7.60 -4.68 -13.38
N LEU A 28 -7.19 -5.15 -12.19
CA LEU A 28 -8.06 -5.20 -11.01
C LEU A 28 -8.61 -3.82 -10.64
N GLN A 29 -7.73 -2.82 -10.67
CA GLN A 29 -8.07 -1.42 -10.42
C GLN A 29 -9.07 -0.91 -11.44
N LYS A 30 -8.88 -1.21 -12.74
CA LYS A 30 -9.81 -0.80 -13.79
C LYS A 30 -11.23 -1.30 -13.50
N SER A 31 -11.40 -2.58 -13.19
CA SER A 31 -12.70 -3.18 -12.86
C SER A 31 -13.39 -2.51 -11.68
N ILE A 32 -12.63 -2.04 -10.69
CA ILE A 32 -13.16 -1.40 -9.49
C ILE A 32 -13.41 0.10 -9.72
N THR A 33 -12.57 0.77 -10.51
CA THR A 33 -12.67 2.22 -10.75
C THR A 33 -13.94 2.62 -11.49
N GLU A 34 -14.53 1.71 -12.27
CA GLU A 34 -15.82 1.94 -12.93
C GLU A 34 -16.98 2.11 -11.93
N MET A 35 -16.80 1.65 -10.69
CA MET A 35 -17.80 1.73 -9.61
C MET A 35 -17.54 2.88 -8.63
N LEU A 36 -16.47 3.65 -8.83
CA LEU A 36 -16.07 4.76 -7.96
C LEU A 36 -16.76 6.07 -8.37
N SER A 37 -16.89 6.99 -7.42
CA SER A 37 -17.28 8.36 -7.74
C SER A 37 -16.14 9.12 -8.44
N ASP A 38 -16.45 10.23 -9.12
CA ASP A 38 -15.42 11.09 -9.73
C ASP A 38 -14.39 11.60 -8.71
N GLU A 39 -14.82 11.83 -7.47
CA GLU A 39 -13.94 12.27 -6.38
C GLU A 39 -12.98 11.16 -5.97
N ASP A 40 -13.47 9.94 -5.78
CA ASP A 40 -12.66 8.77 -5.45
C ASP A 40 -11.72 8.39 -6.58
N TYR A 41 -12.17 8.53 -7.82
CA TYR A 41 -11.34 8.30 -8.99
C TYR A 41 -10.14 9.27 -9.03
N ARG A 42 -10.33 10.52 -8.59
CA ARG A 42 -9.20 11.47 -8.44
C ARG A 42 -8.23 11.02 -7.35
N LEU A 43 -8.72 10.53 -6.22
CA LEU A 43 -7.86 9.97 -5.16
C LEU A 43 -7.05 8.79 -5.68
N MET A 44 -7.67 7.93 -6.48
CA MET A 44 -7.02 6.80 -7.12
C MET A 44 -5.92 7.22 -8.11
N ASN A 45 -6.19 8.24 -8.92
CA ASN A 45 -5.18 8.81 -9.81
C ASN A 45 -4.02 9.45 -9.05
N TRP A 46 -4.34 10.12 -7.93
CA TRP A 46 -3.34 10.70 -7.05
C TRP A 46 -2.43 9.61 -6.47
N LEU A 47 -3.02 8.52 -5.96
CA LEU A 47 -2.28 7.36 -5.48
C LEU A 47 -1.37 6.79 -6.57
N ASN A 48 -1.91 6.53 -7.77
CA ASN A 48 -1.12 6.00 -8.89
C ASN A 48 0.07 6.90 -9.24
N PHE A 49 -0.16 8.22 -9.28
CA PHE A 49 0.89 9.19 -9.52
C PHE A 49 1.97 9.15 -8.44
N GLY A 50 1.58 8.97 -7.17
CA GLY A 50 2.53 8.85 -6.07
C GLY A 50 3.30 7.52 -6.03
N LEU A 51 2.70 6.43 -6.50
CA LEU A 51 3.36 5.12 -6.52
C LEU A 51 4.34 4.95 -7.69
N ASP A 52 4.22 5.74 -8.75
CA ASP A 52 5.22 5.79 -9.81
C ASP A 52 6.48 6.54 -9.33
N LYS A 53 7.62 5.84 -9.32
CA LYS A 53 8.90 6.41 -8.87
C LYS A 53 9.34 7.63 -9.68
N LYS A 54 8.90 7.76 -10.94
CA LYS A 54 9.33 8.84 -11.86
C LYS A 54 8.64 10.18 -11.60
N SER A 55 7.46 10.16 -10.98
CA SER A 55 6.62 11.32 -10.71
C SER A 55 6.90 11.98 -9.35
N LEU A 56 7.71 11.33 -8.51
CA LEU A 56 8.00 11.80 -7.16
C LEU A 56 8.88 13.06 -7.18
N SER A 57 8.41 14.08 -6.48
CA SER A 57 9.11 15.35 -6.32
C SER A 57 8.85 15.95 -4.94
N ARG A 58 9.70 16.90 -4.54
CA ARG A 58 9.47 17.68 -3.29
C ARG A 58 8.10 18.35 -3.29
N HIS A 59 7.63 18.84 -4.44
CA HIS A 59 6.32 19.47 -4.58
C HIS A 59 5.18 18.47 -4.37
N PHE A 60 5.31 17.26 -4.91
CA PHE A 60 4.36 16.19 -4.69
C PHE A 60 4.22 15.86 -3.20
N TYR A 61 5.32 15.62 -2.49
CA TYR A 61 5.27 15.30 -1.06
C TYR A 61 4.70 16.45 -0.21
N ARG A 62 4.99 17.70 -0.59
CA ARG A 62 4.39 18.86 0.08
C ARG A 62 2.87 18.91 -0.14
N ALA A 63 2.40 18.62 -1.35
CA ALA A 63 0.97 18.53 -1.63
C ALA A 63 0.32 17.36 -0.88
N ALA A 64 0.99 16.22 -0.80
CA ALA A 64 0.56 15.04 -0.05
C ALA A 64 0.30 15.36 1.43
N ALA A 65 1.26 16.03 2.07
CA ALA A 65 1.22 16.37 3.49
C ALA A 65 0.04 17.27 3.87
N HIS A 66 -0.52 18.02 2.91
CA HIS A 66 -1.69 18.88 3.10
C HIS A 66 -2.96 18.33 2.44
N HIS A 67 -2.93 17.09 1.97
CA HIS A 67 -4.08 16.47 1.32
C HIS A 67 -5.18 16.17 2.35
N SER A 68 -6.44 16.38 1.97
CA SER A 68 -7.60 16.17 2.85
C SER A 68 -7.82 14.69 3.20
N ASN A 69 -7.68 13.81 2.20
CA ASN A 69 -7.76 12.37 2.40
C ASN A 69 -6.66 11.85 3.34
N LEU A 70 -7.08 11.10 4.37
CA LEU A 70 -6.23 10.50 5.40
C LEU A 70 -5.15 9.61 4.79
N PHE A 71 -5.54 8.62 3.97
CA PHE A 71 -4.61 7.65 3.44
C PHE A 71 -3.48 8.30 2.63
N ILE A 72 -3.84 9.22 1.73
CA ILE A 72 -2.86 9.96 0.93
C ILE A 72 -1.88 10.72 1.82
N ARG A 73 -2.37 11.45 2.82
CA ARG A 73 -1.51 12.26 3.67
C ARG A 73 -0.54 11.41 4.50
N GLU A 74 -1.05 10.39 5.18
CA GLU A 74 -0.25 9.57 6.09
C GLU A 74 0.72 8.67 5.34
N TYR A 75 0.26 7.98 4.28
CA TYR A 75 1.09 7.04 3.54
C TYR A 75 2.26 7.75 2.85
N PHE A 76 2.02 8.89 2.21
CA PHE A 76 3.09 9.58 1.48
C PHE A 76 4.00 10.41 2.40
N SER A 77 3.53 10.82 3.58
CA SER A 77 4.43 11.36 4.61
C SER A 77 5.39 10.29 5.11
N PHE A 78 4.89 9.08 5.34
CA PHE A 78 5.71 7.93 5.71
C PHE A 78 6.69 7.52 4.61
N ASP A 79 6.21 7.33 3.36
CA ASP A 79 7.05 7.01 2.20
C ASP A 79 8.18 8.04 2.01
N LYS A 80 7.88 9.33 2.24
CA LYS A 80 8.89 10.38 2.23
C LYS A 80 9.96 10.15 3.30
N CYS A 81 9.57 9.90 4.56
CA CYS A 81 10.53 9.68 5.64
C CYS A 81 11.42 8.45 5.36
N VAL A 82 10.84 7.35 4.88
CA VAL A 82 11.60 6.15 4.48
C VAL A 82 12.62 6.47 3.40
N ARG A 83 12.24 7.24 2.38
CA ARG A 83 13.12 7.62 1.26
C ARG A 83 14.22 8.58 1.67
N ASP A 84 13.89 9.61 2.43
CA ASP A 84 14.88 10.56 2.92
C ASP A 84 15.89 9.86 3.83
N ALA A 85 15.42 9.00 4.75
CA ALA A 85 16.29 8.18 5.60
C ALA A 85 17.18 7.24 4.77
N ARG A 86 16.65 6.67 3.68
CA ARG A 86 17.41 5.84 2.75
C ARG A 86 18.50 6.63 2.03
N LEU A 87 18.19 7.85 1.60
CA LEU A 87 19.17 8.76 0.97
C LEU A 87 20.29 9.11 1.96
N CYS A 88 19.93 9.55 3.17
CA CYS A 88 20.92 9.84 4.22
C CYS A 88 21.83 8.64 4.49
N TRP A 89 21.26 7.43 4.58
CA TRP A 89 22.03 6.20 4.77
C TRP A 89 23.00 5.92 3.62
N LEU A 90 22.58 6.13 2.37
CA LEU A 90 23.44 5.95 1.19
C LEU A 90 24.57 6.99 1.13
N ASP A 91 24.28 8.22 1.56
CA ASP A 91 25.25 9.33 1.60
C ASP A 91 26.17 9.27 2.83
N GLY A 92 25.93 8.34 3.76
CA GLY A 92 26.72 8.18 4.98
C GLY A 92 26.50 9.31 6.00
N VAL A 93 25.36 10.01 5.92
CA VAL A 93 24.98 11.09 6.85
C VAL A 93 23.87 10.62 7.79
N ASP A 94 23.82 11.20 8.98
CA ASP A 94 22.75 10.91 9.93
C ASP A 94 21.42 11.51 9.45
N TYR A 95 20.33 10.77 9.63
CA TYR A 95 18.98 11.27 9.40
C TYR A 95 18.50 11.98 10.68
N GLU A 96 18.18 13.27 10.55
CA GLU A 96 17.75 14.13 11.67
C GLU A 96 16.23 14.34 11.71
N GLY A 97 15.46 13.67 10.85
CA GLY A 97 14.00 13.80 10.83
C GLY A 97 13.32 13.10 12.00
N ASP A 98 12.19 13.64 12.45
CA ASP A 98 11.30 12.97 13.39
C ASP A 98 10.57 11.83 12.66
N PHE A 99 10.96 10.60 12.98
CA PHE A 99 10.44 9.40 12.34
C PHE A 99 10.50 8.22 13.31
N GLU A 100 9.36 7.86 13.89
CA GLU A 100 9.24 6.85 14.94
C GLU A 100 9.81 5.49 14.50
N GLU A 101 9.60 5.11 13.25
CA GLU A 101 10.00 3.82 12.69
C GLU A 101 11.47 3.79 12.25
N TYR A 102 12.19 4.91 12.38
CA TYR A 102 13.59 5.02 11.95
C TYR A 102 14.52 3.98 12.60
N PRO A 103 14.42 3.65 13.91
CA PRO A 103 15.26 2.61 14.51
C PRO A 103 15.06 1.24 13.85
N ARG A 104 13.82 0.88 13.50
CA ARG A 104 13.49 -0.35 12.76
C ARG A 104 14.04 -0.27 11.34
N LEU A 105 13.90 0.87 10.66
CA LEU A 105 14.42 1.08 9.32
C LEU A 105 15.96 0.98 9.26
N LYS A 106 16.69 1.50 10.26
CA LYS A 106 18.15 1.33 10.36
C LYS A 106 18.58 -0.13 10.37
N GLN A 107 17.86 -0.97 11.12
CA GLN A 107 18.15 -2.42 11.17
C GLN A 107 17.97 -3.07 9.81
N ILE A 108 16.99 -2.63 9.03
CA ILE A 108 16.76 -3.12 7.66
C ILE A 108 17.93 -2.71 6.75
N PHE A 109 18.40 -1.46 6.82
CA PHE A 109 19.46 -0.98 5.94
C PHE A 109 20.80 -1.73 6.09
N VAL A 110 21.12 -2.20 7.29
CA VAL A 110 22.39 -2.92 7.55
C VAL A 110 22.36 -4.40 7.16
N MET A 111 21.22 -4.92 6.67
CA MET A 111 21.10 -6.33 6.27
C MET A 111 21.96 -6.64 5.03
N ASP A 112 22.77 -7.70 5.06
CA ASP A 112 23.67 -8.05 3.95
C ASP A 112 22.92 -8.47 2.68
N ASN A 113 21.84 -9.23 2.82
CA ASN A 113 21.07 -9.73 1.69
C ASN A 113 20.14 -8.63 1.14
N LEU A 114 20.41 -8.17 -0.09
CA LEU A 114 19.64 -7.12 -0.75
C LEU A 114 18.17 -7.50 -0.96
N LEU A 115 17.88 -8.75 -1.32
CA LEU A 115 16.53 -9.20 -1.56
C LEU A 115 15.73 -9.18 -0.26
N GLU A 116 16.33 -9.69 0.82
CA GLU A 116 15.70 -9.68 2.14
C GLU A 116 15.52 -8.24 2.66
N ARG A 117 16.48 -7.35 2.39
CA ARG A 117 16.36 -5.93 2.70
C ARG A 117 15.13 -5.31 2.02
N GLU A 118 14.95 -5.50 0.72
CA GLU A 118 13.76 -4.99 0.01
C GLU A 118 12.47 -5.64 0.54
N ARG A 119 12.49 -6.92 0.91
CA ARG A 119 11.35 -7.61 1.52
C ARG A 119 10.95 -6.99 2.86
N GLN A 120 11.93 -6.70 3.72
CA GLN A 120 11.68 -6.04 5.00
C GLN A 120 11.23 -4.58 4.83
N LEU A 121 11.74 -3.87 3.82
CA LEU A 121 11.24 -2.53 3.48
C LEU A 121 9.77 -2.57 3.06
N ASP A 122 9.38 -3.50 2.19
CA ASP A 122 7.97 -3.61 1.81
C ASP A 122 7.09 -4.06 2.97
N ARG A 123 7.61 -4.90 3.87
CA ARG A 123 6.90 -5.26 5.10
C ARG A 123 6.67 -4.05 5.99
N LEU A 124 7.67 -3.18 6.13
CA LEU A 124 7.54 -1.92 6.84
C LEU A 124 6.46 -1.02 6.20
N MET A 125 6.46 -0.91 4.86
CA MET A 125 5.41 -0.18 4.13
C MET A 125 4.03 -0.81 4.33
N TRP A 126 3.94 -2.14 4.32
CA TRP A 126 2.71 -2.90 4.52
C TRP A 126 2.12 -2.70 5.92
N ASP A 127 2.98 -2.74 6.95
CA ASP A 127 2.60 -2.48 8.34
C ASP A 127 2.03 -1.05 8.47
N LYS A 128 2.62 -0.06 7.80
CA LYS A 128 2.07 1.31 7.79
C LYS A 128 0.71 1.38 7.10
N ILE A 129 0.53 0.68 5.98
CA ILE A 129 -0.78 0.61 5.32
C ILE A 129 -1.82 0.03 6.29
N ASN A 130 -1.47 -1.05 7.01
CA ASN A 130 -2.33 -1.65 8.02
C ASN A 130 -2.71 -0.67 9.13
N GLU A 131 -1.74 0.05 9.67
CA GLU A 131 -1.95 1.08 10.70
C GLU A 131 -2.92 2.17 10.22
N ILE A 132 -2.69 2.73 9.03
CA ILE A 132 -3.54 3.80 8.47
C ILE A 132 -4.98 3.31 8.23
N THR A 133 -5.13 2.07 7.77
CA THR A 133 -6.46 1.48 7.52
C THR A 133 -7.07 0.83 8.76
N SER A 134 -6.38 0.85 9.90
CA SER A 134 -6.86 0.22 11.12
C SER A 134 -8.10 0.95 11.63
N GLY A 135 -9.21 0.22 11.77
CA GLY A 135 -10.50 0.79 12.19
C GLY A 135 -11.28 1.47 11.06
N GLU A 136 -10.71 1.58 9.86
CA GLU A 136 -11.44 2.04 8.66
C GLU A 136 -12.26 0.87 8.11
N LEU A 137 -13.57 1.08 7.94
CA LEU A 137 -14.47 0.08 7.37
C LEU A 137 -15.20 0.66 6.16
N PHE A 138 -15.19 -0.10 5.07
CA PHE A 138 -15.98 0.15 3.87
C PHE A 138 -15.89 1.58 3.30
N ASN A 139 -14.67 2.10 3.12
CA ASN A 139 -14.44 3.43 2.57
C ASN A 139 -13.25 3.48 1.61
N ILE A 140 -12.99 4.67 1.06
CA ILE A 140 -11.91 4.88 0.10
C ILE A 140 -10.51 4.58 0.68
N ASN A 141 -10.25 4.84 1.97
CA ASN A 141 -8.95 4.57 2.57
C ASN A 141 -8.62 3.07 2.54
N VAL A 142 -9.62 2.22 2.81
CA VAL A 142 -9.48 0.76 2.70
C VAL A 142 -9.12 0.35 1.27
N LEU A 143 -9.78 0.93 0.27
CA LEU A 143 -9.46 0.67 -1.14
C LEU A 143 -8.06 1.15 -1.52
N LEU A 144 -7.68 2.36 -1.13
CA LEU A 144 -6.34 2.89 -1.42
C LEU A 144 -5.26 2.00 -0.77
N GLY A 145 -5.47 1.56 0.48
CA GLY A 145 -4.59 0.61 1.15
C GLY A 145 -4.50 -0.73 0.43
N PHE A 146 -5.64 -1.28 0.03
CA PHE A 146 -5.70 -2.50 -0.77
C PHE A 146 -4.90 -2.39 -2.07
N PHE A 147 -5.11 -1.34 -2.86
CA PHE A 147 -4.39 -1.17 -4.12
C PHE A 147 -2.89 -0.95 -3.91
N THR A 148 -2.52 -0.23 -2.86
CA THR A 148 -1.10 -0.05 -2.50
C THR A 148 -0.42 -1.39 -2.21
N LYS A 149 -1.09 -2.28 -1.46
CA LYS A 149 -0.62 -3.65 -1.22
C LYS A 149 -0.61 -4.51 -2.48
N ALA A 150 -1.64 -4.41 -3.32
CA ALA A 150 -1.71 -5.14 -4.58
C ALA A 150 -0.54 -4.78 -5.50
N ARG A 151 -0.07 -3.52 -5.49
CA ARG A 151 1.15 -3.09 -6.22
C ARG A 151 2.43 -3.72 -5.67
N ILE A 152 2.53 -3.92 -4.35
CA ILE A 152 3.64 -4.65 -3.74
C ILE A 152 3.63 -6.10 -4.21
N VAL A 153 2.48 -6.78 -4.14
CA VAL A 153 2.33 -8.16 -4.61
C VAL A 153 2.69 -8.27 -6.09
N GLU A 154 2.13 -7.42 -6.96
CA GLU A 154 2.42 -7.39 -8.39
C GLU A 154 3.94 -7.25 -8.66
N ARG A 155 4.61 -6.37 -7.92
CA ARG A 155 6.07 -6.16 -8.05
C ARG A 155 6.84 -7.43 -7.72
N TRP A 156 6.50 -8.11 -6.63
CA TRP A 156 7.15 -9.35 -6.25
C TRP A 156 6.82 -10.50 -7.18
N THR A 157 5.58 -10.65 -7.66
CA THR A 157 5.22 -11.67 -8.65
C THR A 157 6.06 -11.55 -9.92
N LYS A 158 6.38 -10.32 -10.36
CA LYS A 158 7.26 -10.08 -11.52
C LYS A 158 8.74 -10.37 -11.25
N LEU A 159 9.20 -10.25 -10.01
CA LEU A 159 10.60 -10.45 -9.62
C LEU A 159 10.90 -11.90 -9.22
N ASP A 160 10.03 -12.50 -8.41
CA ASP A 160 10.09 -13.87 -7.92
C ASP A 160 8.65 -14.41 -7.74
N PRO A 161 8.19 -15.30 -8.65
CA PRO A 161 6.85 -15.86 -8.59
C PRO A 161 6.51 -16.58 -7.29
N GLU A 162 7.47 -17.18 -6.59
CA GLU A 162 7.20 -17.85 -5.31
C GLU A 162 6.94 -16.84 -4.19
N SER A 163 7.79 -15.83 -4.03
CA SER A 163 7.51 -14.70 -3.12
C SER A 163 6.21 -13.98 -3.46
N GLY A 164 5.91 -13.82 -4.75
CA GLY A 164 4.63 -13.26 -5.22
C GLY A 164 3.42 -14.08 -4.77
N LYS A 165 3.49 -15.42 -4.88
CA LYS A 165 2.44 -16.33 -4.38
C LYS A 165 2.23 -16.21 -2.88
N GLU A 166 3.30 -16.15 -2.10
CA GLU A 166 3.24 -15.98 -0.64
C GLU A 166 2.54 -14.67 -0.25
N LEU A 167 2.97 -13.56 -0.86
CA LEU A 167 2.39 -12.23 -0.60
C LEU A 167 0.94 -12.13 -1.09
N PHE A 168 0.61 -12.77 -2.22
CA PHE A 168 -0.76 -12.87 -2.70
C PHE A 168 -1.66 -13.62 -1.71
N ALA A 169 -1.20 -14.77 -1.21
CA ALA A 169 -1.94 -15.52 -0.20
C ALA A 169 -2.14 -14.70 1.08
N HIS A 170 -1.12 -13.94 1.50
CA HIS A 170 -1.22 -13.01 2.62
C HIS A 170 -2.28 -11.91 2.37
N LEU A 171 -2.25 -11.27 1.21
CA LEU A 171 -3.24 -10.25 0.81
C LEU A 171 -4.66 -10.80 0.85
N VAL A 172 -4.90 -11.97 0.25
CA VAL A 172 -6.22 -12.62 0.23
C VAL A 172 -6.70 -12.92 1.65
N ASN A 173 -5.80 -13.39 2.53
CA ASN A 173 -6.15 -13.69 3.91
C ASN A 173 -6.49 -12.43 4.72
N GLU A 174 -5.75 -11.35 4.56
CA GLU A 174 -6.07 -10.07 5.21
C GLU A 174 -7.44 -9.55 4.76
N VAL A 175 -7.66 -9.51 3.44
CA VAL A 175 -8.94 -9.07 2.86
C VAL A 175 -10.09 -9.92 3.40
N ARG A 176 -9.94 -11.25 3.44
CA ARG A 176 -10.92 -12.17 4.02
C ARG A 176 -11.13 -11.98 5.52
N ALA A 177 -10.08 -11.71 6.28
CA ALA A 177 -10.17 -11.52 7.74
C ALA A 177 -11.00 -10.28 8.08
N THR A 178 -10.87 -9.20 7.31
CA THR A 178 -11.70 -8.00 7.44
C THR A 178 -13.21 -8.30 7.32
N PHE A 179 -13.61 -9.35 6.59
CA PHE A 179 -15.02 -9.77 6.49
C PHE A 179 -15.49 -10.70 7.61
N LYS A 180 -14.61 -11.57 8.11
CA LYS A 180 -14.96 -12.52 9.19
C LYS A 180 -15.22 -11.85 10.55
N GLY A 181 -14.79 -10.60 10.72
CA GLY A 181 -15.06 -9.80 11.92
C GLY A 181 -16.50 -9.27 12.02
N VAL A 182 -17.34 -9.44 10.99
CA VAL A 182 -18.76 -9.03 11.03
C VAL A 182 -19.62 -10.22 11.48
N ASN A 183 -19.50 -10.58 12.76
CA ASN A 183 -20.58 -11.31 13.42
C ASN A 183 -21.75 -10.34 13.56
N TYR A 184 -22.77 -10.49 12.72
CA TYR A 184 -24.09 -9.96 13.05
C TYR A 184 -24.61 -10.78 14.23
N GLU A 185 -24.27 -10.36 15.46
CA GLU A 185 -25.03 -10.83 16.61
C GLU A 185 -26.49 -10.44 16.37
N SER A 186 -27.32 -11.47 16.28
CA SER A 186 -28.75 -11.41 16.01
C SER A 186 -29.53 -10.85 17.19
#